data_AF-A0A641S5H1-F1
#
_entry.id   AF-A0A641S5H1-F1
#
_cell.length_a   1.000
_cell.length_b   1.000
_cell.length_c   1.000
_cell.angle_alpha   90.00
_cell.angle_beta   90.00
_cell.angle_gamma   90.00
#
_symmetry.space_group_name_H-M   'P 1'
#
loop_
_entity.id
_entity.type
_entity.pdbx_description
1 polymer ?
#
loop_
_entity_poly.entity_id
_entity_poly.type
_entity_poly.pdbx_seq_one_letter_code
_entity_poly.pdbx_strand_id
1 'polypeptide(L)'
;PGAVPQFVTLDMDVRTMYDKDSKEIENLMMRFFPDYMKDISLGAYTLPEHTQFTLRNILSLSATKNYFYETIPSMANPLGMGVRSIPIAARVQNLLIGDFLNYLALRHQIFLSSLSDHEKKKHKNRP
;
A
#
# COMPACT_ATOMS: atom_id res chain seq x y z
N PRO A 1 12.15 -3.83 -35.84
CA PRO A 1 12.58 -3.23 -34.56
C PRO A 1 11.37 -2.75 -33.75
N GLY A 2 10.83 -3.61 -32.89
CA GLY A 2 9.75 -3.25 -31.99
C GLY A 2 10.32 -2.47 -30.82
N ALA A 3 9.96 -1.19 -30.70
CA ALA A 3 10.28 -0.41 -29.52
C ALA A 3 9.65 -1.11 -28.32
N VAL A 4 10.49 -1.59 -27.41
CA VAL A 4 10.04 -1.97 -26.07
C VAL A 4 9.33 -0.75 -25.49
N PRO A 5 8.06 -0.86 -25.03
CA PRO A 5 7.40 0.25 -24.40
C PRO A 5 8.24 0.64 -23.19
N GLN A 6 8.84 1.82 -23.25
CA GLN A 6 9.56 2.40 -22.13
C GLN A 6 8.49 2.68 -21.07
N PHE A 7 8.39 1.80 -20.08
CA PHE A 7 7.53 2.04 -18.94
C PHE A 7 7.98 3.37 -18.35
N VAL A 8 7.14 4.39 -18.47
CA VAL A 8 7.36 5.68 -17.80
C VAL A 8 7.22 5.39 -16.31
N THR A 9 8.33 5.03 -15.68
CA THR A 9 8.41 4.98 -14.22
C THR A 9 8.21 6.40 -13.73
N LEU A 10 7.26 6.58 -12.81
CA LEU A 10 7.18 7.83 -12.07
C LEU A 10 8.49 8.01 -11.30
N ASP A 11 9.30 9.00 -11.68
CA ASP A 11 10.36 9.55 -10.84
C ASP A 11 9.71 10.38 -9.70
N MET A 12 8.83 9.74 -8.94
CA MET A 12 8.34 10.28 -7.68
C MET A 12 9.03 9.49 -6.58
N ASP A 13 10.01 10.10 -5.93
CA ASP A 13 10.69 9.53 -4.76
C ASP A 13 9.74 9.53 -3.55
N VAL A 14 8.81 8.58 -3.55
CA VAL A 14 7.84 8.38 -2.47
C VAL A 14 8.52 7.57 -1.38
N ARG A 15 8.91 8.25 -0.30
CA ARG A 15 9.49 7.61 0.88
C ARG A 15 8.40 7.12 1.83
N THR A 16 8.52 5.88 2.27
CA THR A 16 7.60 5.23 3.21
C THR A 16 8.32 4.90 4.51
N MET A 17 7.58 4.66 5.60
CA MET A 17 8.18 4.18 6.84
C MET A 17 8.69 2.73 6.74
N TYR A 18 8.39 2.06 5.63
CA TYR A 18 8.74 0.69 5.33
C TYR A 18 9.96 0.55 4.40
N ASP A 19 10.58 1.66 3.98
CA ASP A 19 11.69 1.65 3.02
C ASP A 19 12.84 0.73 3.44
N LYS A 20 13.10 0.64 4.75
CA LYS A 20 14.13 -0.24 5.35
C LYS A 20 13.88 -1.71 5.06
N ASP A 21 12.61 -2.13 5.04
CA ASP A 21 12.18 -3.52 4.91
C ASP A 21 11.54 -3.79 3.52
N SER A 22 11.72 -2.87 2.57
CA SER A 22 11.13 -2.89 1.21
C SER A 22 11.29 -4.23 0.50
N LYS A 23 12.51 -4.79 0.45
CA LYS A 23 12.79 -6.08 -0.20
C LYS A 23 12.02 -7.24 0.43
N GLU A 24 11.89 -7.26 1.75
CA GLU A 24 11.13 -8.30 2.45
C GLU A 24 9.64 -8.17 2.13
N ILE A 25 9.13 -6.94 2.17
CA ILE A 25 7.72 -6.63 1.88
C ILE A 25 7.37 -6.98 0.44
N GLU A 26 8.22 -6.63 -0.54
CA GLU A 26 8.02 -7.00 -1.94
C GLU A 26 7.94 -8.52 -2.13
N ASN A 27 8.82 -9.28 -1.48
CA ASN A 27 8.77 -10.75 -1.51
C ASN A 27 7.49 -11.30 -0.89
N LEU A 28 7.04 -10.72 0.22
CA LEU A 28 5.77 -11.09 0.85
C LEU A 28 4.58 -10.74 -0.05
N MET A 29 4.58 -9.57 -0.69
CA MET A 29 3.53 -9.18 -1.64
C MET A 29 3.48 -10.12 -2.83
N MET A 30 4.61 -10.44 -3.46
CA MET A 30 4.65 -11.40 -4.57
C MET A 30 4.03 -12.75 -4.20
N ARG A 31 4.17 -13.17 -2.93
CA ARG A 31 3.68 -14.46 -2.46
C ARG A 31 2.23 -14.45 -1.98
N PHE A 32 1.81 -13.41 -1.25
CA PHE A 32 0.56 -13.41 -0.49
C PHE A 32 -0.43 -12.33 -0.92
N PHE A 33 -0.06 -11.41 -1.82
CA PHE A 33 -1.00 -10.41 -2.33
C PHE A 33 -2.24 -11.01 -3.02
N PRO A 34 -2.13 -12.12 -3.79
CA PRO A 34 -3.31 -12.76 -4.37
C PRO A 34 -4.31 -13.25 -3.30
N ASP A 35 -3.82 -13.86 -2.22
CA ASP A 35 -4.66 -14.36 -1.11
C ASP A 35 -5.31 -13.20 -0.36
N TYR A 36 -4.54 -12.15 -0.07
CA TYR A 36 -5.04 -10.92 0.54
C TYR A 36 -6.20 -10.30 -0.25
N MET A 37 -6.03 -10.13 -1.57
CA MET A 37 -7.07 -9.57 -2.43
C MET A 37 -8.30 -10.47 -2.54
N LYS A 38 -8.09 -11.79 -2.61
CA LYS A 38 -9.18 -12.78 -2.59
C LYS A 38 -10.00 -12.66 -1.31
N ASP A 39 -9.36 -12.66 -0.16
CA ASP A 39 -10.04 -12.59 1.13
C ASP A 39 -10.79 -11.26 1.32
N ILE A 40 -10.25 -10.15 0.82
CA ILE A 40 -11.00 -8.87 0.77
C ILE A 40 -12.24 -9.00 -0.12
N SER A 41 -12.09 -9.53 -1.33
CA SER A 41 -13.20 -9.63 -2.29
C SER A 41 -14.34 -10.53 -1.80
N LEU A 42 -14.00 -11.59 -1.06
CA LEU A 42 -14.96 -12.53 -0.47
C LEU A 42 -15.51 -12.04 0.89
N GLY A 43 -15.02 -10.90 1.40
CA GLY A 43 -15.37 -10.39 2.72
C GLY A 43 -14.82 -11.23 3.88
N ALA A 44 -13.91 -12.17 3.60
CA ALA A 44 -13.23 -12.95 4.63
C ALA A 44 -12.24 -12.07 5.41
N TYR A 45 -11.63 -11.08 4.78
CA TYR A 45 -10.87 -10.04 5.48
C TYR A 45 -11.51 -8.68 5.22
N THR A 46 -11.74 -7.94 6.29
CA THR A 46 -12.26 -6.57 6.22
C THR A 46 -11.19 -5.61 6.67
N LEU A 47 -11.00 -4.52 5.91
CA LEU A 47 -10.11 -3.45 6.35
C LEU A 47 -10.54 -2.94 7.73
N PRO A 48 -9.60 -2.73 8.67
CA PRO A 48 -9.90 -2.09 9.94
C PRO A 48 -10.58 -0.72 9.73
N GLU A 49 -11.54 -0.39 10.59
CA GLU A 49 -12.38 0.82 10.46
C GLU A 49 -11.54 2.10 10.32
N HIS A 50 -10.49 2.23 11.14
CA HIS A 50 -9.56 3.35 11.06
C HIS A 50 -8.85 3.44 9.70
N THR A 51 -8.44 2.29 9.14
CA THR A 51 -7.80 2.22 7.82
C THR A 51 -8.77 2.67 6.74
N GLN A 52 -10.00 2.14 6.77
CA GLN A 52 -11.04 2.50 5.82
C GLN A 52 -11.40 3.99 5.88
N PHE A 53 -11.59 4.53 7.09
CA PHE A 53 -11.89 5.95 7.32
C PHE A 53 -10.76 6.85 6.80
N THR A 54 -9.50 6.51 7.13
CA THR A 54 -8.34 7.27 6.69
C THR A 54 -8.22 7.27 5.17
N LEU A 55 -8.41 6.11 4.52
CA LEU A 55 -8.34 5.99 3.07
C LEU A 55 -9.44 6.83 2.39
N ARG A 56 -10.68 6.76 2.87
CA ARG A 56 -11.80 7.58 2.37
C ARG A 56 -11.50 9.08 2.48
N ASN A 57 -10.96 9.51 3.61
CA ASN A 57 -10.61 10.92 3.83
C ASN A 57 -9.51 11.38 2.88
N ILE A 58 -8.47 10.58 2.69
CA ILE A 58 -7.38 10.89 1.76
C ILE A 58 -7.94 11.04 0.34
N LEU A 59 -8.72 10.07 -0.14
CA LEU A 59 -9.29 10.10 -1.49
C LEU A 59 -10.21 11.31 -1.69
N SER A 60 -11.05 11.62 -0.70
CA SER A 60 -11.95 12.78 -0.74
C SER A 60 -11.17 14.10 -0.80
N LEU A 61 -10.15 14.25 0.04
CA LEU A 61 -9.31 15.45 0.04
C LEU A 61 -8.52 15.59 -1.27
N SER A 62 -8.00 14.49 -1.81
CA SER A 62 -7.26 14.47 -3.07
C SER A 62 -8.11 14.87 -4.25
N ALA A 63 -9.38 14.42 -4.29
CA ALA A 63 -10.34 14.83 -5.29
C ALA A 63 -10.62 16.33 -5.22
N THR A 64 -10.92 16.87 -4.03
CA THR A 64 -11.15 18.31 -3.83
C THR A 64 -9.95 19.17 -4.20
N LYS A 65 -8.74 18.65 -4.02
CA LYS A 65 -7.49 19.35 -4.35
C LYS A 65 -6.99 19.12 -5.78
N ASN A 66 -7.73 18.39 -6.62
CA ASN A 66 -7.37 18.04 -8.00
C ASN A 66 -5.99 17.37 -8.10
N TYR A 67 -5.68 16.48 -7.16
CA TYR A 67 -4.41 15.73 -7.14
C TYR A 67 -4.43 14.47 -8.02
N PHE A 68 -5.61 14.08 -8.50
CA PHE A 68 -5.77 13.07 -9.53
C PHE A 68 -5.78 13.72 -10.90
N TYR A 69 -5.25 13.02 -11.91
CA TYR A 69 -5.20 13.48 -13.29
C TYR A 69 -4.42 14.80 -13.52
N GLU A 70 -3.45 15.11 -12.65
CA GLU A 70 -2.47 16.18 -12.90
C GLU A 70 -1.53 15.83 -14.07
N THR A 71 -1.28 14.54 -14.26
CA THR A 71 -0.53 13.97 -15.39
C THR A 71 -1.39 12.91 -16.09
N ILE A 72 -1.01 12.55 -17.31
CA ILE A 72 -1.72 11.51 -18.07
C ILE A 72 -1.59 10.17 -17.31
N PRO A 73 -2.72 9.50 -16.99
CA PRO A 73 -2.69 8.19 -16.35
C PRO A 73 -1.92 7.14 -17.17
N SER A 74 -1.23 6.24 -16.47
CA SER A 74 -0.46 5.15 -17.08
C SER A 74 -0.47 3.92 -16.18
N MET A 75 0.08 2.79 -16.64
CA MET A 75 0.22 1.59 -15.79
C MET A 75 1.06 1.85 -14.53
N ALA A 76 2.10 2.69 -14.62
CA ALA A 76 2.91 3.07 -13.48
C ALA A 76 2.25 4.15 -12.62
N ASN A 77 1.38 4.97 -13.22
CA ASN A 77 0.64 6.05 -12.57
C ASN A 77 -0.87 5.96 -12.86
N PRO A 78 -1.59 4.98 -12.31
CA PRO A 78 -2.98 4.74 -12.68
C PRO A 78 -3.91 5.92 -12.35
N LEU A 79 -3.50 6.78 -11.42
CA LEU A 79 -4.28 7.93 -10.95
C LEU A 79 -3.86 9.26 -11.60
N GLY A 80 -2.88 9.25 -12.51
CA GLY A 80 -2.37 10.49 -13.12
C GLY A 80 -1.84 11.47 -12.07
N MET A 81 -1.27 10.97 -10.98
CA MET A 81 -0.74 11.76 -9.86
C MET A 81 0.48 12.61 -10.29
N GLY A 82 0.52 13.86 -9.85
CA GLY A 82 1.65 14.78 -10.05
C GLY A 82 2.48 14.97 -8.77
N VAL A 83 3.55 15.77 -8.83
CA VAL A 83 4.49 15.99 -7.71
C VAL A 83 3.80 16.46 -6.43
N ARG A 84 2.73 17.26 -6.53
CA ARG A 84 1.97 17.76 -5.37
C ARG A 84 1.27 16.65 -4.58
N SER A 85 1.05 15.50 -5.20
CA SER A 85 0.41 14.34 -4.58
C SER A 85 1.40 13.41 -3.86
N ILE A 86 2.72 13.65 -3.92
CA ILE A 86 3.74 12.80 -3.27
C ILE A 86 3.44 12.54 -1.78
N PRO A 87 3.11 13.55 -0.94
CA PRO A 87 2.81 13.31 0.48
C PRO A 87 1.58 12.42 0.68
N ILE A 88 0.63 12.48 -0.26
CA ILE A 88 -0.57 11.66 -0.24
C ILE A 88 -0.25 10.24 -0.67
N ALA A 89 0.50 10.07 -1.75
CA ALA A 89 0.97 8.77 -2.21
C ALA A 89 1.73 8.05 -1.08
N ALA A 90 2.64 8.74 -0.39
CA ALA A 90 3.36 8.20 0.77
C ALA A 90 2.40 7.75 1.88
N ARG A 91 1.39 8.56 2.21
CA ARG A 91 0.41 8.23 3.25
C ARG A 91 -0.46 7.03 2.87
N VAL A 92 -0.90 6.94 1.63
CA VAL A 92 -1.67 5.78 1.13
C VAL A 92 -0.81 4.53 1.12
N GLN A 93 0.43 4.60 0.65
CA GLN A 93 1.34 3.45 0.65
C GLN A 93 1.60 2.94 2.07
N ASN A 94 1.92 3.82 3.02
CA ASN A 94 2.07 3.43 4.42
C ASN A 94 0.83 2.74 4.97
N LEU A 95 -0.36 3.26 4.63
CA LEU A 95 -1.62 2.71 5.11
C LEU A 95 -1.88 1.31 4.54
N LEU A 96 -1.69 1.13 3.23
CA LEU A 96 -1.96 -0.14 2.54
C LEU A 96 -0.91 -1.21 2.86
N ILE A 97 0.37 -0.84 2.95
CA ILE A 97 1.43 -1.75 3.37
C ILE A 97 1.17 -2.20 4.81
N GLY A 98 0.82 -1.28 5.70
CA GLY A 98 0.50 -1.62 7.09
C GLY A 98 -0.70 -2.56 7.21
N ASP A 99 -1.75 -2.35 6.43
CA ASP A 99 -2.91 -3.23 6.42
C ASP A 99 -2.59 -4.62 5.87
N PHE A 100 -1.81 -4.70 4.78
CA PHE A 100 -1.32 -5.97 4.24
C PHE A 100 -0.48 -6.75 5.26
N LEU A 101 0.44 -6.08 5.95
CA LEU A 101 1.24 -6.72 7.00
C LEU A 101 0.37 -7.18 8.19
N ASN A 102 -0.70 -6.44 8.51
CA ASN A 102 -1.67 -6.84 9.52
C ASN A 102 -2.43 -8.11 9.10
N TYR A 103 -2.87 -8.17 7.84
CA TYR A 103 -3.48 -9.37 7.27
C TYR A 103 -2.54 -10.59 7.40
N LEU A 104 -1.26 -10.44 7.05
CA LEU A 104 -0.27 -11.52 7.19
C LEU A 104 -0.10 -11.98 8.64
N ALA A 105 -0.06 -11.05 9.58
CA ALA A 105 0.03 -11.36 10.99
C ALA A 105 -1.18 -12.16 11.47
N LEU A 106 -2.40 -11.78 11.08
CA LEU A 106 -3.64 -12.41 11.51
C LEU A 106 -3.85 -13.78 10.85
N ARG A 107 -3.69 -13.87 9.53
CA ARG A 107 -4.02 -15.07 8.74
C ARG A 107 -2.89 -16.08 8.67
N HIS A 108 -1.65 -15.62 8.56
CA HIS A 108 -0.50 -16.48 8.31
C HIS A 108 0.49 -16.53 9.48
N GLN A 109 0.28 -15.72 10.53
CA GLN A 109 1.23 -15.55 11.65
C GLN A 109 2.64 -15.14 11.17
N ILE A 110 2.70 -14.42 10.04
CA ILE A 110 3.94 -13.92 9.45
C ILE A 110 4.14 -12.47 9.92
N PHE A 111 5.37 -12.15 10.31
CA PHE A 111 5.80 -10.83 10.76
C PHE A 111 7.08 -10.46 10.02
N LEU A 112 7.33 -9.16 9.83
CA LEU A 112 8.63 -8.71 9.34
C LEU A 112 9.75 -9.20 10.25
N SER A 113 10.88 -9.53 9.63
CA SER A 113 12.07 -10.00 10.31
C SER A 113 12.66 -8.93 11.24
N SER A 114 12.41 -7.65 10.94
CA SER A 114 12.84 -6.49 11.72
C SER A 114 12.03 -6.26 13.00
N LEU A 115 10.83 -6.85 13.14
CA LEU A 115 9.96 -6.63 14.30
C LEU A 115 10.49 -7.38 15.54
N SER A 116 10.51 -6.68 16.67
CA SER A 116 10.80 -7.29 17.97
C SER A 116 9.64 -8.18 18.45
N ASP A 117 9.92 -9.13 19.33
CA ASP A 117 8.90 -10.04 19.87
C ASP A 117 7.79 -9.32 20.65
N HIS A 118 8.10 -8.16 21.23
CA HIS A 118 7.12 -7.30 21.88
C HIS A 118 6.14 -6.70 20.86
N GLU A 119 6.63 -6.26 19.70
CA GLU A 119 5.79 -5.69 18.64
C GLU A 119 4.92 -6.75 17.97
N LYS A 120 5.45 -7.98 17.76
CA LYS A 120 4.68 -9.11 17.24
C LYS A 120 3.46 -9.44 18.10
N LYS A 121 3.60 -9.37 19.44
CA LYS A 121 2.48 -9.60 20.38
C LYS A 121 1.36 -8.56 20.25
N LYS A 122 1.70 -7.30 19.94
CA LYS A 122 0.70 -6.24 19.74
C LYS A 122 -0.18 -6.49 18.52
N HIS A 123 0.38 -7.07 17.46
CA HIS A 123 -0.35 -7.42 16.24
C HIS A 123 -1.24 -8.65 16.41
N LYS A 124 -0.85 -9.63 17.24
CA LYS A 124 -1.68 -10.82 17.51
C LYS A 124 -2.95 -10.52 18.30
N ASN A 125 -2.96 -9.43 19.06
CA ASN A 125 -4.04 -9.10 20.00
C ASN A 125 -5.01 -8.04 19.48
N ARG A 126 -4.85 -7.58 18.23
CA ARG A 126 -5.69 -6.53 17.65
C ARG A 126 -6.53 -7.13 16.52
N PRO A 127 -7.86 -7.27 16.69
CA PRO A 127 -8.74 -7.80 15.67
C PRO A 127 -8.83 -6.86 14.46
#